data_AF-A0A849Z505-F1
#
_entry.id   AF-A0A849Z505-F1
#
_cell.length_a   1.000
_cell.length_b   1.000
_cell.length_c   1.000
_cell.angle_alpha   90.00
_cell.angle_beta   90.00
_cell.angle_gamma   90.00
#
_symmetry.space_group_name_H-M   'P 1'
#
loop_
_entity.id
_entity.type
_entity.pdbx_description
1 polymer ?
#
loop_
_entity_poly.entity_id
_entity_poly.type
_entity_poly.pdbx_seq_one_letter_code
_entity_poly.pdbx_strand_id
1 'polypeptide(L)'
;MVFLLFGCDPQAKRSDPSASPTELAVTAIPEPAPTATPSVAPPPEALPGRTDGCKEGMVRVDGEYCPAVMQDCEEHHTEYEHDKDKRRVSERCLKYKSPSRCVSKKKKQVSFCMDRYEWPNKVGEIPRVLTSWR
;
A
#
# COMPACT_ATOMS: atom_id res chain seq x y z
N MET A 1 -26.77 -24.72 32.87
CA MET A 1 -26.79 -24.75 31.40
C MET A 1 -27.95 -23.90 30.93
N VAL A 2 -27.66 -22.70 30.46
CA VAL A 2 -28.66 -21.80 29.84
C VAL A 2 -28.11 -21.51 28.45
N PHE A 3 -28.69 -22.17 27.45
CA PHE A 3 -28.41 -21.94 26.04
C PHE A 3 -29.12 -20.64 25.64
N LEU A 4 -28.38 -19.54 25.52
CA LEU A 4 -28.85 -18.37 24.80
C LEU A 4 -28.50 -18.55 23.32
N LEU A 5 -29.49 -19.05 22.58
CA LEU A 5 -29.51 -19.05 21.12
C LEU A 5 -29.71 -17.61 20.63
N PHE A 6 -28.61 -16.93 20.29
CA PHE A 6 -28.69 -15.72 19.48
C PHE A 6 -28.89 -16.13 18.02
N GLY A 7 -30.15 -16.15 17.60
CA GLY A 7 -30.54 -16.26 16.19
C GLY A 7 -30.06 -15.05 15.41
N CYS A 8 -29.36 -15.31 14.31
CA CYS A 8 -29.00 -14.31 13.31
C CYS A 8 -30.07 -14.39 12.21
N ASP A 9 -31.01 -13.45 12.18
CA ASP A 9 -32.02 -13.32 11.12
C ASP A 9 -31.42 -12.48 9.97
N PRO A 10 -31.25 -13.03 8.75
CA PRO A 10 -30.69 -12.31 7.63
C PRO A 10 -31.83 -11.66 6.82
N GLN A 11 -32.29 -10.47 7.20
CA GLN A 11 -33.21 -9.72 6.35
C GLN A 11 -32.47 -9.06 5.18
N ALA A 12 -32.45 -9.79 4.09
CA ALA A 12 -32.28 -9.32 2.73
C ALA A 12 -33.32 -8.22 2.40
N LYS A 13 -32.84 -7.03 2.00
CA LYS A 13 -33.58 -6.14 1.10
C LYS A 13 -32.61 -5.56 0.07
N ARG A 14 -32.45 -6.29 -1.04
CA ARG A 14 -32.02 -5.73 -2.32
C ARG A 14 -33.11 -4.80 -2.80
N SER A 15 -32.76 -3.58 -3.16
CA SER A 15 -33.61 -2.65 -3.88
C SER A 15 -32.86 -2.22 -5.13
N ASP A 16 -33.19 -2.86 -6.25
CA ASP A 16 -32.81 -2.45 -7.60
C ASP A 16 -33.57 -1.17 -7.98
N PRO A 17 -32.95 -0.21 -8.66
CA PRO A 17 -33.66 0.68 -9.55
C PRO A 17 -33.51 0.21 -11.01
N SER A 18 -34.60 -0.37 -11.49
CA SER A 18 -35.30 0.03 -12.72
C SER A 18 -34.44 0.32 -13.95
N ALA A 19 -34.25 -0.71 -14.76
CA ALA A 19 -33.99 -0.56 -16.19
C ALA A 19 -35.23 0.01 -16.90
N SER A 20 -35.03 0.98 -17.78
CA SER A 20 -35.98 1.36 -18.82
C SER A 20 -35.33 1.14 -20.19
N PRO A 21 -36.07 0.65 -21.20
CA PRO A 21 -35.47 0.01 -22.37
C PRO A 21 -35.29 0.94 -23.58
N THR A 22 -34.34 0.52 -24.40
CA THR A 22 -34.30 0.65 -25.88
C THR A 22 -34.19 2.04 -26.50
N GLU A 23 -33.02 2.30 -27.06
CA GLU A 23 -32.95 2.92 -28.38
C GLU A 23 -31.98 2.11 -29.27
N LEU A 24 -32.54 1.57 -30.36
CA LEU A 24 -31.82 0.87 -31.43
C LEU A 24 -31.02 1.89 -32.23
N ALA A 25 -29.69 1.81 -32.17
CA ALA A 25 -28.80 2.54 -33.07
C ALA A 25 -28.17 1.58 -34.08
N VAL A 26 -28.22 2.01 -35.33
CA VAL A 26 -27.91 1.31 -36.56
C VAL A 26 -26.43 0.92 -36.65
N THR A 27 -26.20 -0.26 -37.22
CA THR A 27 -24.91 -0.86 -37.56
C THR A 27 -24.04 0.05 -38.42
N ALA A 28 -22.82 0.31 -37.97
CA ALA A 28 -21.69 0.65 -38.82
C ALA A 28 -20.66 -0.48 -38.74
N ILE A 29 -20.22 -0.98 -39.89
CA ILE A 29 -19.13 -1.96 -39.99
C ILE A 29 -17.83 -1.19 -39.70
N PRO A 30 -17.06 -1.53 -38.65
CA PRO A 30 -15.82 -0.82 -38.36
C PRO A 30 -14.76 -1.17 -39.40
N GLU A 31 -14.17 -0.13 -39.97
CA GLU A 31 -12.92 -0.17 -40.72
C GLU A 31 -11.83 -0.83 -39.84
N PRO A 32 -10.98 -1.73 -40.37
CA PRO A 32 -9.97 -2.40 -39.55
C PRO A 32 -9.00 -1.34 -39.00
N ALA A 33 -9.03 -1.16 -37.68
CA ALA A 33 -8.11 -0.29 -36.98
C ALA A 33 -6.66 -0.69 -37.30
N PRO A 34 -5.73 0.27 -37.44
CA PRO A 34 -4.32 -0.05 -37.59
C PRO A 34 -3.88 -0.89 -36.38
N THR A 35 -3.34 -2.07 -36.67
CA THR A 35 -2.75 -2.96 -35.68
C THR A 35 -1.74 -2.16 -34.85
N ALA A 36 -2.12 -1.85 -33.61
CA ALA A 36 -1.21 -1.21 -32.68
C ALA A 36 -0.02 -2.15 -32.49
N THR A 37 1.16 -1.71 -32.93
CA THR A 37 2.42 -2.36 -32.63
C THR A 37 2.49 -2.51 -31.11
N PRO A 38 2.73 -3.72 -30.56
CA PRO A 38 2.86 -3.87 -29.12
C PRO A 38 3.98 -2.95 -28.65
N SER A 39 3.61 -1.93 -27.87
CA SER A 39 4.55 -1.06 -27.19
C SER A 39 5.33 -1.94 -26.24
N VAL A 40 6.53 -2.35 -26.65
CA VAL A 40 7.46 -3.08 -25.80
C VAL A 40 7.75 -2.18 -24.62
N ALA A 41 7.20 -2.53 -23.45
CA ALA A 41 7.50 -1.83 -22.23
C ALA A 41 9.03 -1.81 -22.06
N PRO A 42 9.63 -0.67 -21.66
CA PRO A 42 11.05 -0.62 -21.40
C PRO A 42 11.43 -1.74 -20.40
N PRO A 43 12.61 -2.37 -20.55
CA PRO A 43 13.06 -3.39 -19.63
C PRO A 43 12.91 -2.88 -18.19
N PRO A 44 12.34 -3.66 -17.26
CA PRO A 44 12.17 -3.21 -15.90
C PRO A 44 13.53 -2.79 -15.36
N GLU A 45 13.63 -1.55 -14.90
CA GLU A 45 14.84 -1.06 -14.24
C GLU A 45 15.20 -2.03 -13.11
N ALA A 46 16.46 -2.43 -13.06
CA ALA A 46 16.93 -3.36 -12.05
C ALA A 46 16.76 -2.70 -10.67
N LEU A 47 15.79 -3.18 -9.91
CA LEU A 47 15.54 -2.69 -8.56
C LEU A 47 16.77 -2.95 -7.69
N PRO A 48 17.15 -2.01 -6.81
CA PRO A 48 18.29 -2.18 -5.92
C PRO A 48 18.10 -3.35 -4.95
N GLY A 49 19.20 -3.77 -4.33
CA GLY A 49 19.24 -4.81 -3.30
C GLY A 49 19.76 -6.15 -3.81
N ARG A 50 20.57 -6.81 -2.97
CA ARG A 50 21.11 -8.15 -3.27
C ARG A 50 20.07 -9.21 -2.95
N THR A 51 20.18 -10.38 -3.58
CA THR A 51 19.31 -11.54 -3.35
C THR A 51 20.07 -12.77 -2.85
N ASP A 52 21.37 -12.62 -2.57
CA ASP A 52 22.24 -13.70 -2.14
C ASP A 52 21.76 -14.34 -0.83
N GLY A 53 21.63 -15.66 -0.84
CA GLY A 53 21.16 -16.45 0.30
C GLY A 53 19.66 -16.32 0.61
N CYS A 54 18.89 -15.57 -0.19
CA CYS A 54 17.47 -15.39 -0.02
C CYS A 54 16.65 -16.25 -0.99
N LYS A 55 15.39 -16.54 -0.60
CA LYS A 55 14.44 -17.21 -1.48
C LYS A 55 14.07 -16.29 -2.66
N GLU A 56 13.46 -16.89 -3.68
CA GLU A 56 12.95 -16.14 -4.83
C GLU A 56 11.99 -15.02 -4.38
N GLY A 57 12.10 -13.86 -5.02
CA GLY A 57 11.31 -12.68 -4.69
C GLY A 57 11.74 -11.95 -3.41
N MET A 58 12.72 -12.45 -2.64
CA MET A 58 13.23 -11.78 -1.43
C MET A 58 14.54 -11.04 -1.69
N VAL A 59 14.81 -10.03 -0.86
CA VAL A 59 16.05 -9.24 -0.83
C VAL A 59 16.80 -9.43 0.48
N ARG A 60 18.12 -9.44 0.41
CA ARG A 60 19.02 -9.52 1.56
C ARG A 60 19.14 -8.15 2.20
N VAL A 61 18.70 -8.07 3.46
CA VAL A 61 18.99 -6.95 4.36
C VAL A 61 20.23 -7.32 5.15
N ASP A 62 21.24 -6.46 5.14
CA ASP A 62 22.53 -6.68 5.80
C ASP A 62 23.12 -5.32 6.23
N GLY A 63 23.47 -5.19 7.52
CA GLY A 63 24.14 -4.00 8.03
C GLY A 63 23.73 -3.57 9.44
N GLU A 64 23.99 -2.30 9.75
CA GLU A 64 23.72 -1.72 11.07
C GLU A 64 22.26 -1.26 11.24
N TYR A 65 21.55 -1.90 12.15
CA TYR A 65 20.25 -1.47 12.64
C TYR A 65 20.36 -0.55 13.85
N CYS A 66 19.67 0.60 13.80
CA CYS A 66 19.51 1.50 14.94
C CYS A 66 18.22 1.20 15.71
N PRO A 67 18.27 0.74 16.98
CA PRO A 67 17.07 0.44 17.76
C PRO A 67 16.27 1.67 18.22
N ALA A 68 16.88 2.85 18.19
CA ALA A 68 16.24 4.11 18.58
C ALA A 68 16.61 5.19 17.57
N VAL A 69 15.77 5.31 16.55
CA VAL A 69 15.89 6.34 15.51
C VAL A 69 15.11 7.58 15.93
N MET A 70 15.71 8.76 15.74
CA MET A 70 15.02 10.04 15.82
C MET A 70 14.86 10.59 14.41
N GLN A 71 13.62 10.94 14.09
CA GLN A 71 13.24 11.59 12.84
C GLN A 71 12.66 12.96 13.22
N ASP A 72 13.43 14.03 13.01
CA ASP A 72 12.92 15.36 13.25
C ASP A 72 12.00 15.77 12.10
N CYS A 73 10.84 16.33 12.42
CA CYS A 73 9.93 16.86 11.42
C CYS A 73 10.30 18.31 11.06
N GLU A 74 10.51 18.57 9.77
CA GLU A 74 10.73 19.92 9.23
C GLU A 74 9.42 20.60 8.83
N GLU A 75 8.45 19.81 8.36
CA GLU A 75 7.16 20.33 7.88
C GLU A 75 6.02 19.45 8.40
N HIS A 76 5.09 20.08 9.12
CA HIS A 76 3.94 19.43 9.71
C HIS A 76 2.67 19.66 8.88
N HIS A 77 1.76 18.70 8.91
CA HIS A 77 0.43 18.86 8.31
C HIS A 77 -0.36 19.98 9.03
N THR A 78 -1.17 20.71 8.28
CA THR A 78 -1.92 21.88 8.77
C THR A 78 -2.80 21.55 9.98
N GLU A 79 -3.48 20.39 9.97
CA GLU A 79 -4.27 19.89 11.10
C GLU A 79 -3.46 19.84 12.40
N TYR A 80 -2.19 19.38 12.34
CA TYR A 80 -1.33 19.35 13.51
C TYR A 80 -0.96 20.76 13.97
N GLU A 81 -0.56 21.64 13.05
CA GLU A 81 -0.20 23.01 13.40
C GLU A 81 -1.35 23.79 14.06
N HIS A 82 -2.60 23.54 13.65
CA HIS A 82 -3.77 24.21 14.21
C HIS A 82 -4.18 23.68 15.59
N ASP A 83 -3.99 22.38 15.86
CA ASP A 83 -4.60 21.71 17.02
C ASP A 83 -3.60 21.04 17.98
N LYS A 84 -2.28 21.15 17.76
CA LYS A 84 -1.24 20.52 18.61
C LYS A 84 -1.38 20.86 20.10
N ASP A 85 -1.74 22.10 20.43
CA ASP A 85 -1.89 22.56 21.82
C ASP A 85 -3.13 21.96 22.51
N LYS A 86 -4.12 21.52 21.72
CA LYS A 86 -5.34 20.90 22.22
C LYS A 86 -5.13 19.41 22.56
N ARG A 87 -3.99 18.83 22.20
CA ARG A 87 -3.65 17.39 22.36
C ARG A 87 -4.71 16.44 21.77
N ARG A 88 -5.47 16.89 20.76
CA ARG A 88 -6.50 16.08 20.08
C ARG A 88 -6.01 15.49 18.76
N VAL A 89 -4.86 15.94 18.28
CA VAL A 89 -4.28 15.55 17.00
C VAL A 89 -2.90 14.95 17.25
N SER A 90 -2.59 13.88 16.55
CA SER A 90 -1.24 13.31 16.52
C SER A 90 -0.35 14.13 15.59
N GLU A 91 0.96 14.12 15.84
CA GLU A 91 1.93 14.67 14.89
C GLU A 91 1.80 13.95 13.55
N ARG A 92 1.62 14.72 12.47
CA ARG A 92 1.58 14.24 11.10
C ARG A 92 2.64 14.99 10.32
N CYS A 93 3.79 14.36 10.15
CA CYS A 93 4.92 14.97 9.47
C CYS A 93 4.81 14.78 7.95
N LEU A 94 4.94 15.86 7.20
CA LEU A 94 4.98 15.86 5.74
C LEU A 94 6.41 15.71 5.22
N LYS A 95 7.39 16.29 5.94
CA LYS A 95 8.80 16.23 5.56
C LYS A 95 9.69 16.00 6.77
N TYR A 96 10.43 14.90 6.74
CA TYR A 96 11.46 14.61 7.74
C TYR A 96 12.81 15.17 7.33
N LYS A 97 13.56 15.64 8.33
CA LYS A 97 14.96 16.03 8.16
C LYS A 97 15.80 14.81 7.77
N SER A 98 16.66 14.99 6.76
CA SER A 98 17.62 13.97 6.31
C SER A 98 19.06 14.36 6.67
N PRO A 99 19.90 13.44 7.17
CA PRO A 99 19.57 12.06 7.54
C PRO A 99 18.87 11.99 8.91
N SER A 100 18.06 10.96 9.12
CA SER A 100 17.58 10.56 10.45
C SER A 100 18.77 10.28 11.38
N ARG A 101 18.61 10.55 12.67
CA ARG A 101 19.68 10.32 13.66
C ARG A 101 19.45 9.02 14.42
N CYS A 102 20.53 8.28 14.65
CA CYS A 102 20.50 7.19 15.62
C CYS A 102 20.85 7.73 17.00
N VAL A 103 19.92 7.67 17.96
CA VAL A 103 20.15 8.10 19.35
C VAL A 103 20.42 6.93 20.29
N SER A 104 20.37 5.70 19.78
CA SER A 104 20.79 4.53 20.55
C SER A 104 22.29 4.57 20.84
N LYS A 105 22.67 4.21 22.07
CA LYS A 105 24.08 4.01 22.45
C LYS A 105 24.73 2.82 21.76
N LYS A 106 23.92 1.86 21.30
CA LYS A 106 24.38 0.62 20.65
C LYS A 106 23.57 0.35 19.39
N LYS A 107 24.26 0.14 18.27
CA LYS A 107 23.68 -0.39 17.03
C LYS A 107 23.76 -1.92 17.05
N LYS A 108 22.88 -2.57 16.28
CA LYS A 108 22.86 -4.03 16.12
C LYS A 108 23.24 -4.37 14.69
N GLN A 109 24.07 -5.38 14.48
CA GLN A 109 24.25 -5.96 13.15
C GLN A 109 23.07 -6.89 12.86
N VAL A 110 22.45 -6.74 11.70
CA VAL A 110 21.34 -7.59 11.27
C VAL A 110 21.63 -8.14 9.89
N SER A 111 21.17 -9.37 9.65
CA SER A 111 21.28 -10.04 8.36
C SER A 111 20.09 -11.00 8.20
N PHE A 112 19.16 -10.66 7.31
CA PHE A 112 17.96 -11.48 7.06
C PHE A 112 17.41 -11.22 5.66
N CYS A 113 16.43 -12.02 5.24
CA CYS A 113 15.73 -11.85 3.98
C CYS A 113 14.37 -11.17 4.19
N MET A 114 14.06 -10.17 3.36
CA MET A 114 12.80 -9.44 3.38
C MET A 114 12.10 -9.59 2.02
N ASP A 115 10.78 -9.58 2.01
CA ASP A 115 10.01 -9.57 0.76
C ASP A 115 10.34 -8.32 -0.06
N ARG A 116 10.46 -8.47 -1.38
CA ARG A 116 10.73 -7.33 -2.27
C ARG A 116 9.48 -6.48 -2.49
N TYR A 117 8.31 -7.12 -2.51
CA TYR A 117 7.01 -6.48 -2.67
C TYR A 117 6.14 -6.77 -1.46
N GLU A 118 5.13 -5.94 -1.26
CA GLU A 118 4.17 -6.15 -0.19
C GLU A 118 3.40 -7.47 -0.38
N TRP A 119 2.96 -8.08 0.73
CA TRP A 119 2.34 -9.40 0.72
C TRP A 119 1.17 -9.47 -0.28
N PRO A 120 1.24 -10.36 -1.30
CA PRO A 120 1.90 -11.67 -1.31
C PRO A 120 3.29 -11.74 -1.98
N ASN A 121 4.04 -10.65 -2.01
CA ASN A 121 5.39 -10.55 -2.58
C ASN A 121 5.46 -10.90 -4.08
N LYS A 122 4.54 -10.35 -4.87
CA LYS A 122 4.46 -10.57 -6.31
C LYS A 122 4.25 -9.28 -7.07
N VAL A 123 4.98 -9.13 -8.18
CA VAL A 123 4.86 -7.98 -9.06
C VAL A 123 3.47 -7.92 -9.66
N GLY A 124 2.84 -6.75 -9.59
CA GLY A 124 1.53 -6.50 -10.20
C GLY A 124 0.32 -7.04 -9.42
N GLU A 125 0.53 -7.79 -8.32
CA GLU A 125 -0.57 -8.18 -7.44
C GLU A 125 -0.90 -7.07 -6.43
N ILE A 126 -2.20 -6.87 -6.17
CA ILE A 126 -2.65 -5.90 -5.17
C ILE A 126 -2.31 -6.44 -3.77
N PRO A 127 -1.70 -5.61 -2.89
CA PRO A 127 -1.41 -6.02 -1.52
C PRO A 127 -2.69 -6.51 -0.81
N ARG A 128 -2.60 -7.64 -0.13
CA ARG A 128 -3.79 -8.24 0.52
C ARG A 128 -4.22 -7.51 1.78
N VAL A 129 -3.29 -6.80 2.43
CA VAL A 129 -3.55 -6.03 3.64
C VAL A 129 -3.44 -4.56 3.27
N LEU A 130 -4.57 -3.99 2.86
CA LEU A 130 -4.66 -2.56 2.58
C LEU A 130 -5.24 -1.86 3.80
N THR A 131 -4.51 -0.88 4.32
CA THR A 131 -5.07 0.07 5.28
C THR A 131 -5.82 1.14 4.49
N SER A 132 -7.15 1.15 4.57
CA SER A 132 -7.94 2.27 4.06
C SER A 132 -8.09 3.33 5.15
N TRP A 133 -7.70 4.56 4.85
CA TRP A 133 -7.98 5.72 5.69
C TRP A 133 -9.31 6.32 5.21
N ARG A 134 -10.36 6.24 6.04
CA ARG A 134 -11.64 6.94 5.81
C ARG A 134 -11.62 8.30 6.49
#